data_AF-A0A554LDH4-F1
#
_entry.id   AF-A0A554LDH4-F1
#
_cell.length_a   1.000
_cell.length_b   1.000
_cell.length_c   1.000
_cell.angle_alpha   90.00
_cell.angle_beta   90.00
_cell.angle_gamma   90.00
#
_symmetry.space_group_name_H-M   'P 1'
#
loop_
_entity.id
_entity.type
_entity.pdbx_description
1 polymer ?
#
loop_
_entity_poly.entity_id
_entity_poly.type
_entity_poly.pdbx_seq_one_letter_code
_entity_poly.pdbx_strand_id
1 'polypeptide(L)'
;MKGTALVYTILTVGIFLSIVFFLTSVFSSKLRIDQNYPNSITAFYAAESGIEWQLYNQFKDPDAAGPILTNGATLTITTPLGTFPLKVIGKFGGVSRSEEVSF
;
A
#
# COMPACT_ATOMS: atom_id res chain seq x y z
N MET A 1 -15.57 56.00 -6.32
CA MET A 1 -15.49 54.79 -7.18
C MET A 1 -14.13 54.08 -7.16
N LYS A 2 -13.03 54.67 -6.66
CA LYS A 2 -11.70 54.02 -6.66
C LYS A 2 -11.53 52.88 -5.62
N GLY A 3 -12.31 52.87 -4.53
CA GLY A 3 -12.20 51.85 -3.48
C GLY A 3 -12.96 50.54 -3.76
N THR A 4 -14.05 50.59 -4.51
CA THR A 4 -14.87 49.38 -4.81
C THR A 4 -14.15 48.43 -5.76
N ALA A 5 -13.36 48.94 -6.71
CA ALA A 5 -12.56 48.12 -7.61
C ALA A 5 -11.48 47.29 -6.87
N LEU A 6 -10.91 47.85 -5.81
CA LEU A 6 -9.95 47.16 -4.95
C LEU A 6 -10.61 46.00 -4.18
N VAL A 7 -11.83 46.22 -3.68
CA VAL A 7 -12.58 45.18 -2.96
C VAL A 7 -12.93 44.01 -3.89
N TYR A 8 -13.42 44.29 -5.11
CA TYR A 8 -13.72 43.22 -6.06
C TYR A 8 -12.48 42.42 -6.45
N THR A 9 -11.34 43.07 -6.68
CA THR A 9 -10.10 42.37 -7.03
C THR A 9 -9.61 41.47 -5.89
N ILE A 10 -9.62 41.93 -4.64
CA ILE A 10 -9.24 41.10 -3.48
C ILE A 10 -10.17 39.90 -3.34
N LEU A 11 -11.49 40.10 -3.50
CA LEU A 11 -12.49 39.05 -3.34
C LEU A 11 -12.35 37.99 -4.44
N THR A 12 -12.10 38.42 -5.69
CA THR A 12 -11.89 37.51 -6.82
C THR A 12 -10.60 36.71 -6.65
N VAL A 13 -9.50 37.36 -6.26
CA VAL A 13 -8.22 36.68 -5.98
C VAL A 13 -8.37 35.68 -4.83
N GLY A 14 -9.10 36.02 -3.77
CA GLY A 14 -9.37 35.11 -2.65
C GLY A 14 -10.09 33.84 -3.09
N ILE A 15 -11.11 33.96 -3.95
CA ILE A 15 -11.82 32.82 -4.52
C ILE A 15 -10.87 31.94 -5.34
N PHE A 16 -10.11 32.52 -6.27
CA PHE A 16 -9.14 31.76 -7.06
C PHE A 16 -8.10 31.05 -6.19
N LEU A 17 -7.58 31.73 -5.17
CA LEU A 17 -6.57 31.18 -4.28
C LEU A 17 -7.13 29.99 -3.47
N SER A 18 -8.37 30.09 -3.01
CA SER A 18 -9.04 28.98 -2.32
C SER A 18 -9.20 27.73 -3.18
N ILE A 19 -9.54 27.90 -4.47
CA ILE A 19 -9.67 26.79 -5.43
C ILE A 19 -8.30 26.13 -5.64
N VAL A 20 -7.24 26.92 -5.81
CA VAL A 20 -5.88 26.40 -6.01
C VAL A 20 -5.39 25.62 -4.79
N PHE A 21 -5.60 26.13 -3.57
CA PHE A 21 -5.23 25.40 -2.36
C PHE A 21 -6.04 24.12 -2.18
N PHE A 22 -7.33 24.14 -2.49
CA PHE A 22 -8.17 22.95 -2.44
C PHE A 22 -7.66 21.86 -3.39
N LEU A 23 -7.40 22.20 -4.66
CA LEU A 23 -6.85 21.26 -5.65
C LEU A 23 -5.48 20.74 -5.21
N THR A 24 -4.60 21.61 -4.73
CA THR A 24 -3.26 21.21 -4.26
C THR A 24 -3.33 20.20 -3.12
N SER A 25 -4.25 20.38 -2.17
CA SER A 25 -4.47 19.44 -1.06
C SER A 25 -4.93 18.06 -1.55
N VAL A 26 -5.88 18.03 -2.48
CA VAL A 26 -6.39 16.79 -3.08
C VAL A 26 -5.30 16.05 -3.85
N PHE A 27 -4.55 16.75 -4.72
CA PHE A 27 -3.52 16.12 -5.54
C PHE A 27 -2.29 15.68 -4.73
N SER A 28 -1.89 16.45 -3.71
CA SER A 28 -0.77 16.08 -2.84
C SER A 28 -1.01 14.75 -2.11
N SER A 29 -2.27 14.49 -1.72
CA SER A 29 -2.65 13.23 -1.08
C SER A 29 -2.61 12.05 -2.06
N LYS A 30 -3.07 12.25 -3.29
CA LYS A 30 -3.05 11.20 -4.34
C LYS A 30 -1.63 10.83 -4.77
N LEU A 31 -0.74 11.82 -4.93
CA LEU A 31 0.67 11.57 -5.28
C LEU A 31 1.43 10.69 -4.28
N ARG A 32 1.09 10.78 -2.98
CA ARG A 32 1.72 9.92 -1.94
C ARG A 32 1.27 8.46 -2.02
N ILE A 33 0.08 8.19 -2.54
CA ILE A 33 -0.42 6.82 -2.74
C ILE A 33 0.34 6.17 -3.90
N ASP A 34 0.55 6.88 -5.00
CA ASP A 34 1.25 6.36 -6.19
C ASP A 34 2.72 6.03 -5.90
N GLN A 35 3.42 6.82 -5.09
CA GLN A 35 4.82 6.56 -4.75
C GLN A 35 5.06 5.23 -4.02
N ASN A 36 4.08 4.76 -3.25
CA ASN A 36 4.18 3.49 -2.53
C ASN A 36 3.60 2.31 -3.31
N TYR A 37 3.02 2.54 -4.49
CA TYR A 37 2.38 1.50 -5.28
C TYR A 37 3.35 0.42 -5.76
N PRO A 38 4.56 0.73 -6.28
CA PRO A 38 5.53 -0.30 -6.65
C PRO A 38 5.97 -1.13 -5.44
N ASN A 39 6.24 -0.47 -4.31
CA ASN A 39 6.64 -1.16 -3.08
C ASN A 39 5.53 -2.06 -2.54
N SER A 40 4.28 -1.62 -2.70
CA SER A 40 3.08 -2.38 -2.35
C SER A 40 2.94 -3.64 -3.18
N ILE A 41 3.22 -3.60 -4.49
CA ILE A 41 3.19 -4.79 -5.34
C ILE A 41 4.25 -5.78 -4.88
N THR A 42 5.48 -5.32 -4.62
CA THR A 42 6.55 -6.19 -4.15
C THR A 42 6.24 -6.80 -2.78
N ALA A 43 5.68 -6.03 -1.85
CA ALA A 43 5.23 -6.53 -0.56
C ALA A 43 4.08 -7.53 -0.70
N PHE A 44 3.17 -7.32 -1.66
CA PHE A 44 2.08 -8.25 -1.95
C PHE A 44 2.59 -9.57 -2.55
N TYR A 45 3.49 -9.49 -3.53
CA TYR A 45 4.14 -10.66 -4.13
C TYR A 45 4.86 -11.54 -3.08
N ALA A 46 5.51 -10.90 -2.10
CA ALA A 46 6.14 -11.59 -0.99
C ALA A 46 5.12 -12.30 -0.07
N ALA A 47 3.91 -11.74 0.09
CA ALA A 47 2.84 -12.35 0.85
C ALA A 47 2.26 -13.57 0.12
N GLU A 48 1.94 -13.43 -1.18
CA GLU A 48 1.43 -14.51 -2.03
C GLU A 48 2.42 -15.69 -2.08
N SER A 49 3.70 -15.42 -2.32
CA SER A 49 4.73 -16.47 -2.35
C SER A 49 4.78 -17.27 -1.05
N GLY A 50 4.56 -16.61 0.10
CA GLY A 50 4.53 -17.29 1.40
C GLY A 50 3.23 -18.07 1.64
N ILE A 51 2.09 -17.58 1.14
CA ILE A 51 0.80 -18.29 1.17
C ILE A 51 0.88 -19.55 0.32
N GLU A 52 1.37 -19.44 -0.91
CA GLU A 52 1.54 -20.58 -1.82
C GLU A 52 2.48 -21.63 -1.20
N TRP A 53 3.59 -21.19 -0.58
CA TRP A 53 4.50 -22.09 0.12
C TRP A 53 3.81 -22.79 1.31
N GLN A 54 3.07 -22.07 2.14
CA GLN A 54 2.33 -22.67 3.26
C GLN A 54 1.27 -23.68 2.79
N LEU A 55 0.53 -23.35 1.73
CA LEU A 55 -0.44 -24.26 1.13
C LEU A 55 0.26 -25.50 0.54
N TYR A 56 1.39 -25.32 -0.15
CA TYR A 56 2.18 -26.41 -0.68
C TYR A 56 2.67 -27.33 0.45
N ASN A 57 3.18 -26.77 1.53
CA ASN A 57 3.65 -27.56 2.66
C ASN A 57 2.52 -28.28 3.38
N GLN A 58 1.35 -27.67 3.43
CA GLN A 58 0.18 -28.27 4.09
C GLN A 58 -0.42 -29.43 3.27
N PHE A 59 -0.38 -29.36 1.94
CA PHE A 59 -1.06 -30.34 1.08
C PHE A 59 -0.13 -31.31 0.33
N LYS A 60 1.15 -31.00 0.17
CA LYS A 60 2.08 -31.80 -0.65
C LYS A 60 3.34 -32.22 0.07
N ASP A 61 4.13 -31.28 0.58
CA ASP A 61 5.45 -31.56 1.17
C ASP A 61 5.72 -30.68 2.40
N PRO A 62 5.50 -31.20 3.62
CA PRO A 62 5.66 -30.44 4.87
C PRO A 62 7.04 -29.78 5.05
N ASP A 63 8.08 -30.37 4.45
CA ASP A 63 9.48 -29.98 4.66
C ASP A 63 10.07 -29.21 3.47
N ALA A 64 9.23 -28.76 2.53
CA ALA A 64 9.72 -28.01 1.37
C ALA A 64 10.43 -26.72 1.80
N ALA A 65 11.58 -26.43 1.19
CA ALA A 65 12.36 -25.24 1.49
C ALA A 65 11.56 -23.95 1.24
N GLY A 66 11.69 -22.98 2.15
CA GLY A 66 11.01 -21.70 2.06
C GLY A 66 11.43 -20.85 0.86
N PRO A 67 10.56 -19.94 0.38
CA PRO A 67 10.88 -19.09 -0.75
C PRO A 67 11.98 -18.09 -0.40
N ILE A 68 12.97 -17.97 -1.29
CA ILE A 68 14.09 -17.02 -1.15
C ILE A 68 13.79 -15.78 -1.99
N LEU A 69 13.54 -14.65 -1.32
CA LEU A 69 13.28 -13.37 -1.98
C LEU A 69 14.60 -12.60 -2.16
N THR A 70 15.06 -12.45 -3.41
CA THR A 70 16.36 -11.78 -3.74
C THR A 70 16.24 -10.27 -3.91
N ASN A 71 15.03 -9.74 -3.92
CA ASN A 71 14.72 -8.33 -4.12
C ASN A 71 14.75 -7.50 -2.82
N GLY A 72 15.11 -8.08 -1.68
CA GLY A 72 15.10 -7.41 -0.37
C GLY A 72 13.72 -7.34 0.30
N ALA A 73 12.70 -7.99 -0.29
CA ALA A 73 11.44 -8.20 0.39
C ALA A 73 11.58 -9.28 1.48
N THR A 74 10.77 -9.16 2.52
CA THR A 74 10.72 -10.12 3.61
C THR A 74 9.28 -10.60 3.77
N LEU A 75 9.11 -11.82 4.28
CA LEU A 75 7.81 -12.36 4.61
C LEU A 75 7.79 -12.82 6.06
N THR A 76 6.61 -12.82 6.66
CA THR A 76 6.38 -13.32 8.00
C THR A 76 5.12 -14.15 7.98
N ILE A 77 5.26 -15.43 8.32
CA ILE A 77 4.14 -16.36 8.43
C ILE A 77 3.68 -16.32 9.87
N THR A 78 2.40 -16.03 10.07
CA THR A 78 1.83 -15.83 11.41
C THR A 78 1.08 -17.05 11.92
N THR A 79 0.72 -17.97 11.03
CA THR A 79 -0.09 -19.14 11.31
C THR A 79 0.77 -20.39 11.14
N PRO A 80 0.82 -21.29 12.13
CA PRO A 80 1.58 -22.52 12.02
C PRO A 80 0.97 -23.47 10.98
N LEU A 81 1.81 -24.34 10.42
CA LEU A 81 1.42 -25.33 9.43
C LEU A 81 0.25 -26.19 9.94
N GLY A 82 -0.74 -26.46 9.08
CA GLY A 82 -1.90 -27.28 9.42
C GLY A 82 -3.01 -26.55 10.18
N THR A 83 -2.85 -25.24 10.44
CA THR A 83 -3.87 -24.41 11.11
C THR A 83 -4.44 -23.38 10.14
N PHE A 84 -5.76 -23.32 10.05
CA PHE A 84 -6.47 -22.26 9.33
C PHE A 84 -7.02 -21.19 10.30
N PRO A 85 -7.18 -19.93 9.85
CA PRO A 85 -6.79 -19.41 8.54
C PRO A 85 -5.27 -19.35 8.37
N LEU A 86 -4.76 -19.50 7.14
CA LEU A 86 -3.35 -19.26 6.83
C LEU A 86 -3.15 -17.77 6.60
N LYS A 87 -2.21 -17.16 7.31
CA LYS A 87 -1.96 -15.72 7.23
C LYS A 87 -0.47 -15.41 7.09
N VAL A 88 -0.15 -14.64 6.06
CA VAL A 88 1.21 -14.24 5.72
C VAL A 88 1.27 -12.74 5.50
N ILE A 89 2.36 -12.13 5.96
CA ILE A 89 2.63 -10.69 5.82
C ILE A 89 3.91 -10.52 5.02
N GLY A 90 3.80 -9.97 3.82
CA GLY A 90 4.95 -9.52 3.03
C GLY A 90 5.29 -8.06 3.33
N LYS A 91 6.59 -7.74 3.35
CA LYS A 91 7.11 -6.40 3.65
C LYS A 91 8.19 -6.01 2.65
N PHE A 92 8.09 -4.79 2.14
CA PHE A 92 9.09 -4.21 1.26
C PHE A 92 9.04 -2.68 1.30
N GLY A 93 10.19 -2.02 1.38
CA GLY A 93 10.28 -0.55 1.29
C GLY A 93 9.39 0.21 2.29
N GLY A 94 9.21 -0.31 3.52
CA GLY A 94 8.34 0.29 4.55
C GLY A 94 6.85 0.00 4.40
N VAL A 95 6.42 -0.66 3.32
CA VAL A 95 5.03 -1.10 3.10
C VAL A 95 4.88 -2.54 3.57
N SER A 96 3.76 -2.84 4.24
CA SER A 96 3.38 -4.19 4.63
C SER A 96 2.04 -4.56 3.99
N ARG A 97 1.95 -5.76 3.41
CA ARG A 97 0.72 -6.33 2.86
C ARG A 97 0.49 -7.69 3.48
N SER A 98 -0.75 -7.94 3.90
CA SER A 98 -1.15 -9.20 4.48
C SER A 98 -2.13 -9.91 3.56
N GLU A 99 -1.96 -11.20 3.45
CA GLU A 99 -2.90 -12.09 2.77
C GLU A 99 -3.35 -13.16 3.75
N GLU A 100 -4.60 -13.60 3.61
CA GLU A 100 -5.22 -14.59 4.48
C GLU A 100 -6.13 -15.51 3.66
N VAL A 101 -5.99 -16.82 3.88
CA VAL A 101 -6.80 -17.85 3.23
C VAL A 101 -7.47 -18.72 4.29
N SER A 102 -8.78 -18.85 4.21
CA SER A 102 -9.62 -19.72 5.03
C SER A 102 -10.50 -20.59 4.13
N PHE A 103 -10.71 -21.85 4.52
CA PHE A 103 -11.61 -22.79 3.84
C PHE A 103 -12.77 -23.17 4.76
#